data_AF-S4P5P8-F1
#
_entry.id   AF-S4P5P8-F1
#
_cell.length_a   1.000
_cell.length_b   1.000
_cell.length_c   1.000
_cell.angle_alpha   90.00
_cell.angle_beta   90.00
_cell.angle_gamma   90.00
#
_symmetry.space_group_name_H-M   'P 1'
#
loop_
_entity.id
_entity.type
_entity.pdbx_description
1 polymer ?
#
loop_
_entity_poly.entity_id
_entity_poly.type
_entity_poly.pdbx_seq_one_letter_code
_entity_poly.pdbx_strand_id
1 'polypeptide(L)'
;MKTLPDTGSSPITGLAFKGADKLFVVSRACVMVCWIGSERCVVLDAMGASPACSVLADGHRLTVATTNAIYCYTTDGRGPC
;
A
#
# COMPACT_ATOMS: atom_id res chain seq x y z
N MET A 1 1.57 14.96 17.27
CA MET A 1 1.04 14.34 16.03
C MET A 1 1.97 13.19 15.65
N LYS A 2 1.47 12.10 15.10
CA LYS A 2 2.31 11.00 14.59
C LYS A 2 2.42 11.15 13.07
N THR A 3 3.64 11.15 12.55
CA THR A 3 3.93 11.26 11.11
C THR A 3 4.66 10.01 10.67
N LEU A 4 4.32 9.49 9.49
CA LEU A 4 5.16 8.47 8.86
C LEU A 4 6.52 9.10 8.54
N PRO A 5 7.65 8.43 8.86
CA PRO A 5 8.97 8.95 8.51
C PRO A 5 9.07 9.09 7.00
N ASP A 6 9.53 10.26 6.54
CA ASP A 6 9.87 10.44 5.14
C ASP A 6 11.10 9.59 4.81
N THR A 7 10.89 8.49 4.11
CA THR A 7 11.99 7.60 3.71
C THR A 7 12.74 8.14 2.50
N GLY A 8 12.32 9.27 1.91
CA GLY A 8 13.01 9.99 0.83
C GLY A 8 13.17 9.21 -0.49
N SER A 9 12.67 7.98 -0.56
CA SER A 9 13.03 7.02 -1.60
C SER A 9 12.06 6.98 -2.77
N SER A 10 10.84 7.51 -2.62
CA SER A 10 9.83 7.49 -3.67
C SER A 10 8.56 8.28 -3.30
N PRO A 11 7.93 9.03 -4.23
CA PRO A 11 6.69 9.72 -3.93
C PRO A 11 5.56 8.72 -3.65
N ILE A 12 4.75 9.00 -2.63
CA ILE A 12 3.51 8.27 -2.33
C ILE A 12 2.47 8.62 -3.42
N THR A 13 1.89 7.59 -4.00
CA THR A 13 0.92 7.69 -5.11
C THR A 13 -0.47 7.19 -4.74
N GLY A 14 -0.61 6.49 -3.61
CA GLY A 14 -1.88 6.02 -3.08
C GLY A 14 -1.83 5.72 -1.59
N LEU A 15 -2.94 5.98 -0.91
CA LEU A 15 -3.15 5.69 0.51
C LEU A 15 -4.54 5.11 0.71
N ALA A 16 -4.66 4.06 1.51
CA ALA A 16 -5.97 3.48 1.84
C ALA A 16 -6.00 2.88 3.25
N PHE A 17 -6.95 3.31 4.08
CA PHE A 17 -7.17 2.74 5.40
C PHE A 17 -7.88 1.40 5.30
N LYS A 18 -7.31 0.37 5.94
CA LYS A 18 -7.99 -0.89 6.23
C LYS A 18 -8.41 -0.88 7.70
N GLY A 19 -9.66 -0.52 7.95
CA GLY A 19 -10.17 -0.31 9.30
C GLY A 19 -9.48 0.88 9.98
N ALA A 20 -9.37 0.84 11.30
CA ALA A 20 -8.83 1.95 12.09
C ALA A 20 -7.32 1.89 12.36
N ASP A 21 -6.68 0.73 12.12
CA ASP A 21 -5.33 0.45 12.61
C ASP A 21 -4.28 0.20 11.53
N LYS A 22 -4.70 0.00 10.27
CA LYS A 22 -3.81 -0.34 9.15
C LYS A 22 -3.98 0.63 8.00
N LEU A 23 -2.86 1.02 7.42
CA LEU A 23 -2.78 1.91 6.26
C LEU A 23 -1.97 1.22 5.17
N PHE A 24 -2.59 0.97 4.03
CA PHE A 24 -1.85 0.65 2.82
C PHE A 24 -1.22 1.91 2.26
N VAL A 25 0.06 1.80 1.88
CA VAL A 25 0.83 2.87 1.26
C VAL A 25 1.38 2.35 -0.06
N VAL A 26 1.04 3.04 -1.14
CA VAL A 26 1.56 2.80 -2.48
C VAL A 26 2.44 3.97 -2.85
N SER A 27 3.66 3.67 -3.28
CA SER A 27 4.61 4.65 -3.82
C SER A 27 5.00 4.28 -5.24
N ARG A 28 5.91 5.02 -5.87
CA ARG A 28 6.51 4.61 -7.15
C ARG A 28 7.49 3.44 -7.00
N ALA A 29 7.99 3.16 -5.80
CA ALA A 29 8.99 2.12 -5.55
C ALA A 29 8.41 0.84 -4.92
N CYS A 30 7.35 0.93 -4.13
CA CYS A 30 6.84 -0.22 -3.39
C CYS A 30 5.38 -0.08 -2.99
N VAL A 31 4.79 -1.23 -2.63
CA VAL A 31 3.54 -1.34 -1.89
C VAL A 31 3.88 -1.84 -0.48
N MET A 32 3.35 -1.18 0.54
CA MET A 32 3.54 -1.57 1.93
C MET A 32 2.27 -1.41 2.75
N VAL A 33 2.27 -1.99 3.94
CA VAL A 33 1.24 -1.76 4.95
C VAL A 33 1.89 -1.30 6.25
N CYS A 34 1.32 -0.28 6.86
CA CYS A 34 1.74 0.29 8.13
C CYS A 34 0.67 0.11 9.19
N TRP A 35 1.05 -0.36 10.38
CA TRP A 35 0.21 -0.44 11.56
C TRP A 35 0.38 0.81 12.40
N ILE A 36 -0.65 1.65 12.44
CA ILE A 36 -0.61 3.00 13.02
C ILE A 36 -0.35 2.95 14.53
N GLY A 37 -0.90 1.95 15.21
CA GLY A 37 -0.74 1.79 16.66
C GLY A 37 0.67 1.39 17.10
N SER A 38 1.43 0.71 16.24
CA SER A 38 2.75 0.14 16.58
C SER A 38 3.91 0.70 15.74
N GLU A 39 3.64 1.61 14.81
CA GLU A 39 4.62 2.20 13.88
C GLU A 39 5.43 1.16 13.07
N ARG A 40 4.89 -0.05 12.98
CA ARG A 40 5.45 -1.14 12.17
C ARG A 40 4.98 -0.96 10.73
N CYS A 41 5.92 -0.94 9.78
CA CYS A 41 5.60 -1.03 8.35
C CYS A 41 6.24 -2.28 7.74
N VAL A 42 5.53 -2.93 6.82
CA VAL A 42 6.01 -4.12 6.10
C VAL A 42 5.82 -3.89 4.61
N VAL A 43 6.91 -4.03 3.85
CA VAL A 43 6.88 -4.00 2.39
C VAL A 43 6.22 -5.29 1.89
N LEU A 44 5.12 -5.15 1.16
CA LEU A 44 4.38 -6.25 0.56
C LEU A 44 4.90 -6.56 -0.85
N ASP A 45 5.46 -5.55 -1.51
CA ASP A 45 6.00 -5.64 -2.86
C ASP A 45 7.05 -4.56 -3.11
N ALA A 46 8.11 -4.92 -3.82
CA ALA A 46 9.14 -3.99 -4.29
C ALA A 46 8.78 -3.34 -5.65
N MET A 47 7.52 -3.45 -6.05
CA MET A 47 6.93 -2.79 -7.21
C MET A 47 5.93 -1.74 -6.75
N GLY A 48 6.08 -0.51 -7.23
CA GLY A 48 5.14 0.59 -6.98
C GLY A 48 4.12 0.78 -8.09
N ALA A 49 3.37 1.88 -8.03
CA ALA A 49 2.44 2.28 -9.09
C ALA A 49 2.35 3.79 -9.26
N SER A 50 1.87 4.20 -10.44
CA SER A 50 1.58 5.60 -10.74
C SER A 50 0.40 6.13 -9.91
N PRO A 51 0.27 7.46 -9.74
CA PRO A 51 -0.92 8.06 -9.14
C PRO A 51 -2.21 7.56 -9.79
N ALA A 52 -3.28 7.44 -9.00
CA ALA A 52 -4.59 6.94 -9.41
C ALA A 52 -4.62 5.47 -9.92
N CYS A 53 -3.54 4.70 -9.76
CA CYS A 53 -3.49 3.28 -10.10
C CYS A 53 -3.66 2.35 -8.90
N SER A 54 -4.24 2.82 -7.79
CA SER A 54 -4.55 1.98 -6.64
C SER A 54 -5.90 2.30 -6.04
N VAL A 55 -6.59 1.27 -5.56
CA VAL A 55 -7.91 1.38 -4.94
C VAL A 55 -8.07 0.29 -3.87
N LEU A 56 -8.76 0.61 -2.78
CA LEU A 56 -9.22 -0.40 -1.83
C LEU A 56 -10.55 -0.98 -2.34
N ALA A 57 -10.51 -2.23 -2.79
CA ALA A 57 -11.67 -2.95 -3.27
C ALA A 57 -12.45 -3.62 -2.11
N ASP A 58 -13.63 -4.14 -2.43
CA ASP A 58 -14.46 -4.92 -1.51
C ASP A 58 -13.66 -6.08 -0.88
N GLY A 59 -14.00 -6.42 0.37
CA GLY A 59 -13.23 -7.37 1.17
C GLY A 59 -11.90 -6.82 1.70
N HIS A 60 -11.71 -5.50 1.67
CA HIS A 60 -10.53 -4.80 2.19
C HIS A 60 -9.20 -5.25 1.56
N ARG A 61 -9.23 -5.51 0.25
CA ARG A 61 -8.04 -5.84 -0.54
C ARG A 61 -7.59 -4.62 -1.32
N LEU A 62 -6.32 -4.27 -1.19
CA LEU A 62 -5.73 -3.23 -2.00
C LEU A 62 -5.50 -3.77 -3.41
N THR A 63 -6.07 -3.14 -4.41
CA THR A 63 -5.86 -3.47 -5.82
C THR A 63 -4.97 -2.39 -6.43
N VAL A 64 -3.88 -2.82 -7.08
CA VAL A 64 -2.90 -1.93 -7.70
C VAL A 64 -2.72 -2.32 -9.16
N ALA A 65 -2.96 -1.36 -10.05
CA ALA A 65 -2.75 -1.50 -11.48
C ALA A 65 -1.35 -1.02 -11.87
N THR A 66 -0.74 -1.76 -12.78
CA THR A 66 0.51 -1.42 -13.46
C THR A 66 0.28 -1.44 -14.96
N THR A 67 1.29 -1.10 -15.77
CA THR A 67 1.16 -1.10 -17.23
C THR A 67 0.68 -2.44 -17.80
N ASN A 68 1.08 -3.57 -17.19
CA ASN A 68 0.88 -4.90 -17.78
C ASN A 68 0.02 -5.84 -16.92
N ALA A 69 -0.34 -5.45 -15.70
CA ALA A 69 -1.00 -6.34 -14.74
C ALA A 69 -1.74 -5.58 -13.64
N ILE A 70 -2.70 -6.28 -13.02
CA ILE A 70 -3.38 -5.86 -11.80
C ILE A 70 -2.99 -6.85 -10.69
N TYR A 71 -2.62 -6.30 -9.54
CA TYR A 71 -2.24 -7.07 -8.36
C TYR A 71 -3.15 -6.77 -7.19
N CYS A 72 -3.49 -7.78 -6.40
CA CYS A 72 -4.33 -7.64 -5.22
C CYS A 72 -3.52 -8.00 -3.96
N TYR A 73 -3.60 -7.15 -2.94
CA TYR A 73 -2.84 -7.29 -1.71
C TYR A 73 -3.76 -7.41 -0.50
N THR A 74 -3.38 -8.27 0.44
CA THR A 74 -3.87 -8.27 1.81
C THR A 74 -2.78 -7.73 2.73
N THR A 75 -3.03 -7.70 4.03
CA THR A 75 -2.03 -7.32 5.04
C THR A 75 -0.88 -8.33 5.15
N ASP A 76 -1.08 -9.53 4.62
CA ASP A 76 -0.16 -10.66 4.74
C ASP A 76 0.72 -10.83 3.50
N GLY A 77 0.40 -10.13 2.40
CA GLY A 77 1.16 -10.20 1.15
C GLY A 77 0.30 -10.02 -0.09
N ARG A 78 0.88 -10.40 -1.23
CA ARG A 78 0.19 -10.51 -2.51
C ARG A 78 -0.77 -11.71 -2.44
N GLY A 79 -2.05 -11.49 -2.74
CA GLY A 79 -3.09 -12.51 -2.71
C GLY A 79 -3.61 -12.84 -4.13
N PRO A 80 -4.38 -13.94 -4.27
CA PRO A 80 -4.93 -14.37 -5.56
C PRO A 80 -5.93 -13.36 -6.11
N CYS A 81 -5.78 -12.93 -7.36
CA CYS A 81 -6.69 -12.01 -8.04
C CYS A 81 -8.10 -12.60 -8.12
#